data_AF-A0A382N5F2-F1
#
_entry.id   AF-A0A382N5F2-F1
#
_cell.length_a   1.000
_cell.length_b   1.000
_cell.length_c   1.000
_cell.angle_alpha   90.00
_cell.angle_beta   90.00
_cell.angle_gamma   90.00
#
_symmetry.space_group_name_H-M   'P 1'
#
loop_
_entity.id
_entity.type
_entity.pdbx_description
1 polymer ?
#
loop_
_entity_poly.entity_id
_entity_poly.type
_entity_poly.pdbx_seq_one_letter_code
_entity_poly.pdbx_strand_id
1 'polypeptide(L)' 'VIVFGSANIDLVMPVLAVPVPGETVLTESYLAVPGGKGANQALAARRAGARVSFVGAVGQD' A
#
# COMPACT_ATOMS: atom_id res chain seq x y z
N VAL A 1 -18.20 -4.72 10.59
CA VAL A 1 -16.75 -4.69 10.88
C VAL A 1 -16.26 -3.26 10.77
N ILE A 2 -15.56 -2.74 11.78
CA ILE A 2 -14.92 -1.42 11.70
C ILE A 2 -13.41 -1.66 11.78
N VAL A 3 -12.66 -1.11 10.84
CA VAL A 3 -11.19 -1.21 10.79
C VAL A 3 -10.60 0.17 11.03
N PHE A 4 -9.78 0.28 12.07
CA PHE A 4 -8.95 1.46 12.32
C PHE A 4 -7.53 1.15 11.83
N GLY A 5 -6.95 2.01 11.01
CA GLY A 5 -5.57 1.79 10.58
C GLY A 5 -5.04 2.74 9.52
N SER A 6 -3.83 2.45 9.05
CA SER A 6 -3.15 3.25 8.04
C SER A 6 -3.70 3.02 6.64
N ALA A 7 -3.62 4.08 5.84
CA ALA A 7 -3.76 4.08 4.41
C ALA A 7 -2.53 4.81 3.83
N ASN A 8 -1.86 4.19 2.87
CA ASN A 8 -0.65 4.73 2.25
C ASN A 8 -0.79 4.70 0.72
N ILE A 9 0.10 5.40 0.02
CA ILE A 9 0.42 5.12 -1.37
C ILE A 9 1.74 4.35 -1.39
N ASP A 10 1.70 3.11 -1.85
CA ASP A 10 2.88 2.28 -2.03
C ASP A 10 3.49 2.59 -3.41
N LEU A 11 4.77 2.96 -3.44
CA LEU A 11 5.54 3.13 -4.66
C LEU A 11 6.29 1.84 -4.96
N VAL A 12 5.91 1.17 -6.04
CA VAL A 12 6.48 -0.11 -6.46
C VAL A 12 7.38 0.11 -7.67
N MET A 13 8.65 -0.26 -7.54
CA MET A 13 9.67 -0.13 -8.59
C MET A 13 10.21 -1.52 -8.94
N PRO A 14 9.85 -2.10 -10.09
CA PRO A 14 10.37 -3.39 -10.51
C PRO A 14 11.84 -3.29 -10.90
N VAL A 15 12.68 -4.10 -10.28
CA VAL A 15 14.12 -4.19 -10.57
C VAL A 15 14.51 -5.64 -10.77
N LEU A 16 15.54 -5.90 -11.59
CA LEU A 16 16.04 -7.25 -11.83
C LEU A 16 16.63 -7.89 -10.56
N ALA A 17 17.20 -7.07 -9.68
CA ALA A 17 17.72 -7.47 -8.38
C ALA A 17 17.59 -6.31 -7.38
N VAL A 18 17.43 -6.64 -6.09
CA VAL A 18 17.42 -5.64 -5.01
C VAL A 18 18.83 -5.05 -4.87
N PRO A 19 18.98 -3.71 -4.80
CA PRO A 19 20.30 -3.08 -4.75
C PRO A 19 21.06 -3.46 -3.47
N VAL A 20 22.37 -3.64 -3.60
CA VAL A 20 23.26 -3.75 -2.44
C VAL A 20 23.62 -2.36 -1.89
N PRO A 21 24.13 -2.24 -0.66
CA PRO A 21 24.53 -0.94 -0.10
C PRO A 21 25.53 -0.21 -1.00
N GLY A 22 25.19 1.04 -1.36
CA GLY A 22 26.01 1.90 -2.22
C GLY A 22 25.74 1.75 -3.72
N GLU A 23 24.94 0.77 -4.15
CA GLU A 23 24.56 0.59 -5.54
C GLU A 23 23.38 1.48 -5.95
N THR A 24 23.37 1.92 -7.21
CA THR A 24 22.20 2.56 -7.85
C THR A 24 21.73 1.68 -8.99
N VAL A 25 20.48 1.23 -8.95
CA VAL A 25 19.86 0.35 -9.97
C VAL A 25 18.79 1.13 -10.73
N LEU A 26 18.83 1.04 -12.06
CA LEU A 26 17.80 1.64 -12.91
C LEU A 26 16.54 0.76 -12.90
N THR A 27 15.39 1.40 -12.69
CA THR A 27 14.07 0.80 -12.94
C THR A 27 13.52 1.33 -14.27
N GLU A 28 12.81 0.49 -15.01
CA GLU A 28 12.16 0.90 -16.26
C GLU A 28 10.90 1.75 -16.01
N SER A 29 10.30 1.61 -14.83
CA SER A 29 9.05 2.29 -14.47
C SER A 29 8.84 2.32 -12.95
N TYR A 30 7.80 3.00 -12.50
CA TYR A 30 7.26 2.84 -11.17
C TYR A 30 5.74 2.85 -11.20
N LEU A 31 5.12 2.22 -10.20
CA LEU A 31 3.68 2.22 -10.00
C LEU A 31 3.36 2.85 -8.64
N ALA A 32 2.41 3.78 -8.62
CA ALA A 32 1.82 4.27 -7.38
C ALA A 32 0.49 3.53 -7.16
N VAL A 33 0.40 2.74 -6.10
CA VAL A 33 -0.78 1.92 -5.80
C VAL A 33 -1.29 2.17 -4.38
N PRO A 34 -2.60 2.05 -4.11
CA PRO A 34 -3.11 2.13 -2.75
C PRO A 34 -2.53 1.01 -1.88
N GLY A 35 -2.13 1.37 -0.66
CA GLY A 35 -1.53 0.47 0.30
C GLY A 35 -1.86 0.83 1.74
N GLY A 36 -1.02 0.36 2.66
CA GLY A 36 -1.25 0.48 4.09
C GLY A 36 -2.01 -0.71 4.67
N LYS A 37 -1.51 -1.23 5.80
CA LYS A 37 -2.04 -2.48 6.40
C LYS A 37 -3.52 -2.34 6.77
N GLY A 38 -3.94 -1.19 7.29
CA GLY A 38 -5.34 -0.94 7.66
C GLY A 38 -6.27 -0.99 6.46
N ALA A 39 -5.95 -0.22 5.42
CA ALA A 39 -6.70 -0.21 4.17
C ALA A 39 -6.74 -1.61 3.51
N ASN A 40 -5.61 -2.31 3.45
CA ASN A 40 -5.54 -3.65 2.87
C ASN A 40 -6.39 -4.67 3.65
N GLN A 41 -6.39 -4.62 4.99
CA GLN A 41 -7.25 -5.47 5.81
C GLN A 41 -8.73 -5.13 5.67
N ALA A 42 -9.09 -3.84 5.60
CA ALA A 42 -10.47 -3.41 5.38
C ALA A 42 -11.02 -3.91 4.04
N LEU A 43 -10.21 -3.81 2.97
CA LEU A 43 -10.53 -4.35 1.66
C LEU A 43 -10.70 -5.88 1.70
N ALA A 44 -9.77 -6.58 2.36
CA ALA A 44 -9.83 -8.04 2.50
C ALA A 44 -11.12 -8.47 3.22
N ALA A 45 -11.48 -7.81 4.33
CA ALA A 45 -12.73 -8.09 5.06
C ALA A 45 -13.97 -7.84 4.19
N ARG A 46 -13.97 -6.77 3.38
CA ARG A 46 -15.08 -6.48 2.45
C ARG A 46 -15.19 -7.53 1.35
N ARG A 47 -14.07 -8.01 0.81
CA ARG A 47 -14.02 -9.10 -0.19
C ARG A 47 -14.49 -10.43 0.39
N ALA A 48 -14.27 -10.67 1.68
CA ALA A 48 -14.79 -11.83 2.40
C ALA A 48 -16.29 -11.74 2.74
N GLY A 49 -16.99 -10.69 2.31
CA GLY A 49 -18.45 -10.56 2.45
C GLY A 49 -18.92 -9.76 3.66
N ALA A 50 -18.02 -9.24 4.50
CA ALA A 50 -18.40 -8.41 5.61
C ALA A 50 -18.86 -7.01 5.15
N ARG A 51 -19.82 -6.42 5.88
CA ARG A 51 -20.07 -4.97 5.82
C ARG A 51 -18.99 -4.26 6.61
N VAL A 52 -18.17 -3.46 5.93
CA VAL A 52 -16.97 -2.83 6.48
C VAL A 52 -17.10 -1.31 6.49
N SER A 53 -16.69 -0.69 7.59
CA SER A 53 -16.37 0.74 7.68
C SER A 53 -14.88 0.88 7.99
N PHE A 54 -14.18 1.75 7.28
CA PHE A 54 -12.77 2.05 7.52
C PHE A 54 -12.63 3.43 8.15
N VAL A 55 -11.79 3.55 9.17
CA VAL A 55 -11.45 4.79 9.85
C VAL A 55 -9.94 4.96 9.81
N GLY A 56 -9.48 6.02 9.17
CA GLY A 56 -8.07 6.37 9.04
C GLY A 56 -7.92 7.88 8.85
N ALA A 57 -6.67 8.31 8.67
CA ALA A 57 -6.34 9.69 8.34
C ALA A 57 -5.53 9.70 7.04
N VAL A 58 -5.70 10.77 6.25
CA VAL A 58 -4.92 11.05 5.03
C VAL A 58 -4.32 12.44 5.14
N GLY A 59 -3.31 12.72 4.32
CA GLY A 59 -2.70 14.05 4.21
C GLY A 59 -3.62 15.08 3.55
N GLN A 60 -3.07 16.28 3.33
CA GLN A 60 -3.69 17.39 2.57
C GLN A 60 -2.87 17.70 1.31
N ASP A 61 -2.02 16.76 0.95
CA ASP A 61 -1.11 16.77 -0.20
C ASP A 61 -1.84 16.59 -1.54
#